data_AF-A0A964IFW3-F1
#
_entry.id   AF-A0A964IFW3-F1
#
_cell.length_a   1.000
_cell.length_b   1.000
_cell.length_c   1.000
_cell.angle_alpha   90.00
_cell.angle_beta   90.00
_cell.angle_gamma   90.00
#
_symmetry.space_group_name_H-M   'P 1'
#
loop_
_entity.id
_entity.type
_entity.pdbx_description
1 polymer ?
#
loop_
_entity_poly.entity_id
_entity_poly.type
_entity_poly.pdbx_seq_one_letter_code
_entity_poly.pdbx_strand_id
1 'polypeptide(L)'
;SHLLALAPRGAAVRLEADPLLETTDRYGRLLRYVLRNGMNVNLELVRRGAAAPYYYRGERGTIANELWAAVRAARAEKRGLWGACPGTPLQPERAIDTGTSGPPSSKGFSGGTCDPSYVGVCIPPPPPDLDCSDFKKQGFSRITVVGADPHRLDGDHDGVACK
;
A
#
# COMPACT_ATOMS: atom_id res chain seq x y z
N SER A 1 -1.67 22.59 -1.01
CA SER A 1 -0.41 21.89 -0.70
C SER A 1 0.58 22.09 -1.84
N HIS A 2 1.89 22.02 -1.58
CA HIS A 2 2.95 22.26 -2.57
C HIS A 2 2.95 21.27 -3.76
N LEU A 3 2.30 20.11 -3.60
CA LEU A 3 2.14 19.10 -4.66
C LEU A 3 1.05 19.47 -5.68
N LEU A 4 -0.05 20.09 -5.24
CA LEU A 4 -1.12 20.55 -6.15
C LEU A 4 -0.60 21.60 -7.15
N ALA A 5 0.46 22.31 -6.80
CA ALA A 5 1.09 23.28 -7.69
C ALA A 5 1.79 22.63 -8.89
N LEU A 6 2.10 21.32 -8.84
CA LEU A 6 2.75 20.61 -9.94
C LEU A 6 1.83 20.45 -11.15
N ALA A 7 0.54 20.21 -10.92
CA ALA A 7 -0.49 20.12 -11.94
C ALA A 7 -1.86 20.57 -11.37
N PRO A 8 -2.07 21.88 -11.19
CA PRO A 8 -3.31 22.40 -10.63
C PRO A 8 -4.49 22.13 -11.56
N ARG A 9 -5.71 22.13 -11.01
CA ARG A 9 -6.93 21.95 -11.80
C ARG A 9 -6.99 23.00 -12.92
N GLY A 10 -7.22 22.54 -14.15
CA GLY A 10 -7.24 23.39 -15.34
C GLY A 10 -5.86 23.66 -15.96
N ALA A 11 -4.76 23.16 -15.39
CA ALA A 11 -3.45 23.27 -16.03
C ALA A 11 -3.37 22.42 -17.30
N ALA A 12 -2.84 23.02 -18.37
CA ALA A 12 -2.43 22.29 -19.56
C ALA A 12 -1.22 21.39 -19.23
N VAL A 13 -1.28 20.14 -19.67
CA VAL A 13 -0.22 19.15 -19.55
C VAL A 13 -0.02 18.43 -20.87
N ARG A 14 1.19 17.94 -21.10
CA ARG A 14 1.54 17.05 -22.20
C ARG A 14 1.66 15.63 -21.67
N LEU A 15 1.05 14.68 -22.36
CA LEU A 15 1.18 13.26 -22.06
C LEU A 15 2.21 12.65 -23.01
N GLU A 16 3.20 11.97 -22.45
CA GLU A 16 4.27 11.32 -23.20
C GLU A 16 4.23 9.81 -22.99
N ALA A 17 4.18 9.05 -24.08
CA ALA A 17 4.30 7.60 -24.03
C ALA A 17 5.78 7.22 -23.96
N ASP A 18 6.09 6.18 -23.20
CA ASP A 18 7.42 5.58 -23.20
C ASP A 18 7.49 4.53 -24.32
N PRO A 19 8.45 4.60 -25.25
CA PRO A 19 8.54 3.65 -26.35
C PRO A 19 8.89 2.22 -25.92
N LEU A 20 9.39 2.04 -24.70
CA LEU A 20 9.75 0.73 -24.15
C LEU A 20 8.62 0.09 -23.33
N LEU A 21 7.52 0.81 -23.09
CA LEU A 21 6.43 0.34 -22.23
C LEU A 21 5.14 0.15 -23.02
N GLU A 22 4.25 -0.68 -22.47
CA GLU A 22 2.88 -0.74 -22.95
C GLU A 22 2.20 0.62 -22.83
N THR A 23 1.37 0.96 -23.82
CA THR A 23 0.68 2.26 -23.85
C THR A 23 -0.56 2.30 -22.97
N THR A 24 -1.04 1.15 -22.50
CA THR A 24 -2.19 0.99 -21.59
C THR A 24 -1.98 -0.16 -20.61
N ASP A 25 -2.64 -0.11 -19.46
CA ASP A 25 -2.70 -1.25 -18.54
C ASP A 25 -3.87 -2.21 -18.83
N ARG A 26 -4.00 -3.27 -18.02
CA ARG A 26 -5.07 -4.28 -18.11
C ARG A 26 -6.51 -3.74 -17.99
N TYR A 27 -6.69 -2.49 -17.53
CA TYR A 27 -7.99 -1.84 -17.40
C TYR A 27 -8.23 -0.81 -18.51
N GLY A 28 -7.33 -0.73 -19.51
CA GLY A 28 -7.41 0.22 -20.62
C GLY A 28 -7.02 1.65 -20.24
N ARG A 29 -6.41 1.87 -19.07
CA ARG A 29 -5.94 3.21 -18.68
C ARG A 29 -4.64 3.52 -19.40
N LEU A 30 -4.50 4.74 -19.92
CA LEU A 30 -3.28 5.19 -20.58
C LEU A 30 -2.10 5.23 -19.61
N LEU A 31 -0.98 4.66 -20.02
CA LEU A 31 0.30 4.75 -19.31
C LEU A 31 1.14 5.86 -19.94
N ARG A 32 1.25 7.01 -19.25
CA ARG A 32 1.94 8.20 -19.76
C ARG A 32 2.72 8.90 -18.65
N TYR A 33 3.84 9.51 -19.02
CA TYR A 33 4.44 10.57 -18.21
C TYR A 33 3.67 11.87 -18.44
N VAL A 34 3.44 12.59 -17.36
CA VAL A 34 2.78 13.89 -17.37
C VAL A 34 3.85 14.97 -17.34
N LEU A 35 3.90 15.79 -18.37
CA LEU A 35 4.80 16.94 -18.45
C LEU A 35 4.03 18.25 -18.36
N ARG A 36 4.56 19.19 -17.60
CA ARG A 36 4.03 20.55 -17.51
C ARG A 36 5.19 21.54 -17.61
N ASN A 37 5.15 22.44 -18.58
CA ASN A 37 6.20 23.44 -18.82
C ASN A 37 7.62 22.82 -18.84
N GLY A 38 7.76 21.65 -19.46
CA GLY A 38 9.03 20.91 -19.54
C GLY A 38 9.38 20.06 -18.31
N MET A 39 8.68 20.23 -17.18
CA MET A 39 8.88 19.41 -15.98
C MET A 39 8.12 18.09 -16.08
N ASN A 40 8.81 16.96 -15.87
CA ASN A 40 8.17 15.66 -15.67
C ASN A 40 7.59 15.58 -14.24
N VAL A 41 6.27 15.61 -14.13
CA VAL A 41 5.53 15.63 -12.86
C VAL A 41 5.72 14.32 -12.10
N ASN A 42 5.73 13.17 -12.78
CA ASN A 42 5.90 11.86 -12.15
C ASN A 42 7.23 11.79 -11.40
N LEU A 43 8.31 12.21 -12.05
CA LEU A 43 9.63 12.25 -11.46
C LEU A 43 9.73 13.24 -10.30
N GLU A 44 9.10 14.41 -10.43
CA GLU A 44 9.08 15.41 -9.36
C GLU A 44 8.32 14.93 -8.12
N LEU A 45 7.22 14.17 -8.31
CA LEU A 45 6.53 13.51 -7.21
C LEU A 45 7.46 12.53 -6.47
N VAL A 46 8.25 11.75 -7.20
CA VAL A 46 9.22 10.82 -6.60
C VAL A 46 10.33 11.57 -5.85
N ARG A 47 10.89 12.65 -6.42
CA ARG A 47 11.91 13.50 -5.76
C ARG A 47 11.42 14.10 -4.44
N ARG A 48 10.13 14.41 -4.35
CA ARG A 48 9.50 14.97 -3.14
C ARG A 48 9.10 13.89 -2.12
N GLY A 49 9.28 12.61 -2.44
CA GLY A 49 8.80 11.50 -1.63
C GLY A 49 7.27 11.43 -1.58
N ALA A 50 6.59 11.96 -2.59
CA ALA A 50 5.13 11.91 -2.71
C ALA A 50 4.63 10.70 -3.52
N ALA A 51 5.55 10.00 -4.20
CA ALA A 51 5.29 8.79 -4.96
C ALA A 51 6.52 7.88 -4.93
N ALA A 52 6.32 6.61 -5.28
CA ALA A 52 7.39 5.64 -5.54
C ALA A 52 7.21 5.03 -6.94
N PRO A 53 8.29 4.61 -7.62
CA PRO A 53 8.19 3.93 -8.90
C PRO A 53 7.47 2.58 -8.79
N TYR A 54 6.61 2.28 -9.76
CA TYR A 54 6.01 0.96 -9.96
C TYR A 54 6.23 0.54 -11.41
N TYR A 55 6.97 -0.55 -11.61
CA TYR A 55 7.28 -1.14 -12.91
C TYR A 55 6.21 -2.16 -13.25
N TYR A 56 5.23 -1.72 -14.02
CA TYR A 56 4.15 -2.60 -14.49
C TYR A 56 4.74 -3.77 -15.28
N ARG A 57 4.39 -5.00 -14.89
CA ARG A 57 4.98 -6.26 -15.41
C ARG A 57 6.50 -6.39 -15.24
N GLY A 58 7.11 -5.58 -14.39
CA GLY A 58 8.57 -5.54 -14.21
C GLY A 58 9.32 -4.79 -15.31
N GLU A 59 8.60 -4.21 -16.28
CA GLU A 59 9.21 -3.52 -17.41
C GLU A 59 9.78 -2.16 -17.03
N ARG A 60 10.98 -1.87 -17.52
CA ARG A 60 11.72 -0.64 -17.20
C ARG A 60 11.69 0.32 -18.39
N GLY A 61 11.00 1.44 -18.21
CA GLY A 61 10.95 2.51 -19.20
C GLY A 61 12.26 3.28 -19.33
N THR A 62 12.31 4.17 -20.31
CA THR A 62 13.45 5.05 -20.63
C THR A 62 14.01 5.81 -19.43
N ILE A 63 13.16 6.28 -18.50
CA ILE A 63 13.58 7.05 -17.32
C ILE A 63 13.65 6.23 -16.02
N ALA A 64 13.56 4.89 -16.08
CA ALA A 64 13.51 4.04 -14.88
C ALA A 64 14.72 4.25 -13.95
N ASN A 65 15.91 4.49 -14.51
CA ASN A 65 17.12 4.76 -13.72
C ASN A 65 17.04 6.10 -12.98
N GLU A 66 16.46 7.13 -13.58
CA GLU A 66 16.28 8.44 -12.95
C GLU A 66 15.25 8.37 -11.81
N LEU A 67 14.13 7.67 -12.05
CA LEU A 67 13.12 7.41 -11.02
C LEU A 67 13.70 6.62 -9.83
N TRP A 68 14.53 5.60 -10.11
CA TRP A 68 15.19 4.81 -9.08
C TRP A 68 16.21 5.63 -8.27
N ALA A 69 16.99 6.49 -8.93
CA ALA A 69 17.90 7.40 -8.24
C ALA A 69 17.13 8.39 -7.35
N ALA A 70 16.07 8.99 -7.87
CA ALA A 70 15.24 9.96 -7.16
C ALA A 70 14.58 9.35 -5.91
N VAL A 71 14.02 8.14 -6.00
CA VAL A 71 13.37 7.52 -4.84
C VAL A 71 14.37 7.14 -3.75
N ARG A 72 15.58 6.69 -4.12
CA ARG A 72 16.65 6.40 -3.13
C ARG A 72 17.11 7.66 -2.42
N ALA A 73 17.29 8.77 -3.14
CA ALA A 73 17.65 10.05 -2.54
C ALA A 73 16.54 10.57 -1.61
N ALA A 74 15.28 10.55 -2.07
CA ALA A 74 14.14 10.95 -1.25
C ALA A 74 14.01 10.11 0.02
N ARG A 75 14.31 8.81 -0.05
CA ARG A 75 14.32 7.91 1.11
C ARG A 75 15.45 8.21 2.08
N ALA A 76 16.68 8.38 1.58
CA ALA A 76 17.84 8.71 2.41
C ALA A 76 17.64 10.03 3.17
N GLU A 77 17.01 11.00 2.52
CA GLU A 77 16.71 12.32 3.09
C GLU A 77 15.37 12.39 3.85
N LYS A 78 14.68 11.25 4.02
CA LYS A 78 13.40 11.15 4.74
C LYS A 78 12.33 12.14 4.23
N ARG A 79 12.29 12.40 2.92
CA ARG A 79 11.32 13.32 2.30
C ARG A 79 9.94 12.68 2.22
N GLY A 80 8.90 13.46 2.51
CA GLY A 80 7.50 13.05 2.33
C GLY A 80 7.18 11.72 3.01
N LEU A 81 6.66 10.77 2.22
CA LEU A 81 6.34 9.40 2.65
C LEU A 81 7.47 8.76 3.47
N TRP A 82 8.72 8.93 3.04
CA TRP A 82 9.85 8.23 3.64
C TRP A 82 10.22 8.72 5.04
N GLY A 83 9.88 9.96 5.37
CA GLY A 83 10.01 10.49 6.73
C GLY A 83 8.79 10.18 7.59
N ALA A 84 7.59 10.27 7.00
CA ALA A 84 6.34 9.99 7.70
C ALA A 84 6.18 8.50 8.06
N CYS A 85 6.66 7.61 7.20
CA CYS A 85 6.54 6.16 7.35
C CYS A 85 7.88 5.46 7.01
N PRO A 86 8.89 5.52 7.91
CA PRO A 86 10.25 5.03 7.63
C PRO A 86 10.36 3.54 7.30
N GLY A 87 9.41 2.74 7.79
CA GLY A 87 9.32 1.30 7.55
C GLY A 87 8.74 0.90 6.19
N THR A 88 8.29 1.86 5.36
CA THR A 88 7.68 1.57 4.07
C THR A 88 8.65 0.77 3.16
N PRO A 89 8.27 -0.44 2.71
CA PRO A 89 9.09 -1.21 1.78
C PRO A 89 9.19 -0.50 0.42
N LEU A 90 10.39 -0.46 -0.17
CA LEU A 90 10.60 0.03 -1.53
C LEU A 90 10.88 -1.15 -2.46
N GLN A 91 9.84 -1.64 -3.13
CA GLN A 91 9.89 -2.75 -4.09
C GLN A 91 9.18 -2.30 -5.36
N PRO A 92 9.90 -1.97 -6.45
CA PRO A 92 9.29 -1.37 -7.63
C PRO A 92 8.42 -2.34 -8.44
N GLU A 93 8.45 -3.64 -8.15
CA GLU A 93 7.58 -4.65 -8.76
C GLU A 93 6.19 -4.72 -8.11
N ARG A 94 5.98 -4.01 -6.99
CA ARG A 94 4.72 -3.98 -6.23
C ARG A 94 4.25 -2.54 -6.06
N ALA A 95 2.93 -2.36 -5.99
CA ALA A 95 2.37 -1.05 -5.65
C ALA A 95 2.85 -0.66 -4.25
N ILE A 96 3.19 0.63 -4.08
CA ILE A 96 3.63 1.14 -2.78
C ILE A 96 2.47 1.06 -1.79
N ASP A 97 2.75 0.47 -0.64
CA ASP A 97 1.82 0.37 0.47
C ASP A 97 2.58 0.75 1.73
N THR A 98 2.01 1.67 2.51
CA THR A 98 2.54 2.09 3.80
C THR A 98 2.15 1.11 4.92
N GLY A 99 1.50 0.01 4.56
CA GLY A 99 0.67 -0.77 5.47
C GLY A 99 -0.68 -0.10 5.68
N THR A 100 -1.52 -0.71 6.51
CA THR A 100 -2.82 -0.16 6.92
C THR A 100 -2.66 1.24 7.49
N SER A 101 -3.03 2.25 6.71
CA SER A 101 -3.18 3.63 7.15
C SER A 101 -4.49 3.76 7.93
N GLY A 102 -4.46 3.26 9.17
CA GLY A 102 -5.50 3.40 10.17
C GLY A 102 -5.07 2.72 11.47
N PRO A 103 -5.67 3.05 12.63
CA PRO A 103 -5.78 2.06 13.70
C PRO A 103 -6.32 0.76 13.08
N PRO A 104 -5.96 -0.44 13.58
CA PRO A 104 -6.45 -1.70 13.01
C PRO A 104 -7.95 -1.54 12.76
N SER A 105 -8.35 -1.63 11.48
CA SER A 105 -9.74 -1.42 11.10
C SER A 105 -10.59 -2.29 12.00
N SER A 106 -11.38 -1.64 12.83
CA SER A 106 -12.33 -2.21 13.77
C SER A 106 -13.53 -2.81 13.03
N LYS A 107 -13.27 -3.66 12.04
CA LYS A 107 -14.17 -4.77 11.80
C LYS A 107 -13.70 -5.85 12.77
N GLY A 108 -14.30 -5.86 13.94
CA GLY A 108 -14.06 -6.81 15.00
C GLY A 108 -15.11 -6.62 16.09
N PHE A 109 -15.15 -7.53 17.04
CA PHE A 109 -16.16 -7.52 18.08
C PHE A 109 -16.00 -6.23 18.92
N SER A 110 -17.05 -5.41 18.97
CA SER A 110 -17.09 -4.20 19.80
C SER A 110 -17.20 -4.61 21.27
N GLY A 111 -16.10 -4.63 22.02
CA GLY A 111 -16.17 -5.01 23.43
C GLY A 111 -14.90 -5.02 24.27
N GLY A 112 -13.74 -4.56 23.79
CA GLY A 112 -12.52 -4.57 24.61
C GLY A 112 -11.23 -4.33 23.86
N THR A 113 -10.10 -4.58 24.53
CA THR A 113 -8.76 -4.61 23.92
C THR A 113 -8.61 -5.82 23.01
N CYS A 114 -8.08 -5.63 21.81
CA CYS A 114 -7.83 -6.74 20.88
C CYS A 114 -6.62 -7.57 21.34
N ASP A 115 -6.71 -8.89 21.23
CA ASP A 115 -5.60 -9.81 21.48
C ASP A 115 -4.57 -9.70 20.34
N PRO A 116 -3.27 -9.51 20.65
CA PRO A 116 -2.22 -9.33 19.63
C PRO A 116 -1.95 -10.57 18.79
N SER A 117 -2.48 -11.74 19.17
CA SER A 117 -2.28 -12.99 18.45
C SER A 117 -3.10 -13.08 17.17
N TYR A 118 -4.08 -12.18 16.97
CA TYR A 118 -4.92 -12.12 15.78
C TYR A 118 -4.69 -10.83 14.99
N VAL A 119 -4.34 -10.96 13.72
CA VAL A 119 -4.05 -9.82 12.83
C VAL A 119 -5.13 -9.72 11.75
N GLY A 120 -5.56 -8.48 11.48
CA GLY A 120 -6.55 -8.16 10.44
C GLY A 120 -7.99 -8.07 10.93
N VAL A 121 -8.30 -8.57 12.14
CA VAL A 121 -9.60 -8.48 12.82
C VAL A 121 -9.35 -8.25 14.32
N CYS A 122 -10.17 -7.42 14.96
CA CYS A 122 -10.11 -7.27 16.42
C CYS A 122 -10.89 -8.41 17.10
N ILE A 123 -10.17 -9.27 17.82
CA ILE A 123 -10.70 -10.37 18.61
C ILE A 123 -10.31 -10.10 20.07
N PRO A 124 -11.26 -9.90 21.00
CA PRO A 124 -10.95 -9.69 22.41
C PRO A 124 -10.40 -10.98 23.04
N PRO A 125 -9.50 -10.92 24.04
CA PRO A 125 -9.06 -12.13 24.75
C PRO A 125 -10.22 -12.79 25.51
N PRO A 126 -10.18 -14.11 25.77
CA PRO A 126 -11.17 -14.77 26.61
C PRO A 126 -11.24 -14.17 28.02
N PRO A 127 -12.43 -14.05 28.65
CA PRO A 127 -13.77 -14.39 28.15
C PRO A 127 -14.50 -13.22 27.43
N PRO A 128 -15.49 -13.50 26.54
CA PRO A 128 -16.02 -14.82 26.19
C PRO A 128 -15.07 -15.61 25.29
N ASP A 129 -15.24 -16.94 25.26
CA ASP A 129 -14.57 -17.75 24.24
C ASP A 129 -15.36 -17.63 22.92
N LEU A 130 -14.68 -17.25 21.84
CA LEU A 130 -15.27 -17.00 20.53
C LEU A 130 -14.97 -18.18 19.60
N ASP A 131 -15.96 -18.61 18.84
CA ASP A 131 -15.80 -19.70 17.88
C ASP A 131 -15.93 -19.23 16.43
N CYS A 132 -15.56 -20.09 15.48
CA CYS A 132 -15.67 -19.79 14.05
C CYS A 132 -17.11 -19.50 13.57
N SER A 133 -18.13 -19.91 14.31
CA SER A 133 -19.52 -19.60 13.98
C SER A 133 -19.85 -18.13 14.27
N ASP A 134 -19.22 -17.54 15.29
CA ASP A 134 -19.39 -16.13 15.64
C ASP A 134 -18.78 -15.20 14.59
N PHE A 135 -17.65 -15.60 14.00
CA PHE A 135 -17.02 -14.85 12.91
C PHE A 135 -17.78 -14.95 11.58
N LYS A 136 -18.36 -16.12 11.27
CA LYS A 136 -19.20 -16.31 10.07
C LYS A 136 -20.43 -15.39 10.10
N LYS A 137 -21.08 -15.23 11.26
CA LYS A 137 -22.24 -14.32 11.43
C LYS A 137 -21.87 -12.85 11.16
N GLN A 138 -20.61 -12.47 11.41
CA GLN A 138 -20.11 -11.10 11.23
C GLN A 138 -19.49 -10.85 9.85
N GLY A 139 -19.46 -11.85 8.97
CA GLY A 139 -18.97 -11.70 7.59
C GLY A 139 -17.43 -11.63 7.48
N PHE A 140 -16.69 -12.16 8.45
CA PHE A 140 -15.25 -12.29 8.34
C PHE A 140 -14.88 -13.48 7.48
N SER A 141 -14.01 -13.26 6.48
CA SER A 141 -13.60 -14.29 5.53
C SER A 141 -12.14 -14.71 5.67
N ARG A 142 -11.31 -13.94 6.39
CA ARG A 142 -9.89 -14.25 6.62
C ARG A 142 -9.45 -13.67 7.97
N ILE A 143 -9.00 -14.53 8.87
CA ILE A 143 -8.39 -14.18 10.17
C ILE A 143 -6.99 -14.80 10.18
N THR A 144 -5.98 -14.01 10.51
CA THR A 144 -4.59 -14.48 10.58
C THR A 144 -4.17 -14.66 12.02
N VAL A 145 -3.65 -15.84 12.36
CA VAL A 145 -3.11 -16.16 13.69
C VAL A 145 -1.59 -16.04 13.64
N VAL A 146 -1.01 -15.19 14.48
CA VAL A 146 0.44 -14.90 14.50
C VAL A 146 1.11 -15.22 15.84
N GLY A 147 0.33 -15.62 16.84
CA GLY A 147 0.78 -15.85 18.21
C GLY A 147 0.16 -17.09 18.81
N ALA A 148 -0.11 -17.04 20.12
CA ALA A 148 -0.93 -18.06 20.75
C ALA A 148 -2.33 -18.09 20.12
N ASP A 149 -3.05 -19.19 20.23
CA ASP A 149 -4.43 -19.25 19.78
C ASP A 149 -5.39 -19.48 20.97
N PRO A 150 -5.61 -18.46 21.83
CA PRO A 150 -6.46 -18.59 23.02
C PRO A 150 -7.88 -19.07 22.74
N HIS A 151 -8.45 -18.69 21.59
CA HIS A 151 -9.77 -19.13 21.13
C HIS A 151 -9.77 -20.43 20.32
N ARG A 152 -8.58 -20.98 20.04
CA ARG A 152 -8.40 -22.21 19.25
C ARG A 152 -9.07 -22.14 17.87
N LEU A 153 -8.96 -20.99 17.19
CA LEU A 153 -9.54 -20.74 15.87
C LEU A 153 -8.72 -21.36 14.73
N ASP A 154 -7.44 -21.66 14.94
CA ASP A 154 -6.47 -22.25 14.02
C ASP A 154 -6.04 -23.63 14.54
N GLY A 155 -6.93 -24.61 14.41
CA GLY A 155 -6.70 -25.97 14.92
C GLY A 155 -5.58 -26.72 14.20
N ASP A 156 -5.31 -26.41 12.93
CA ASP A 156 -4.23 -26.99 12.13
C ASP A 156 -2.89 -26.23 12.22
N HIS A 157 -2.86 -25.11 12.94
CA HIS A 157 -1.66 -24.31 13.27
C HIS A 157 -0.89 -23.82 12.04
N ASP A 158 -1.61 -23.45 10.98
CA ASP A 158 -0.98 -22.97 9.75
C ASP A 158 -1.04 -21.43 9.59
N GLY A 159 -1.54 -20.75 10.62
CA GLY A 159 -1.65 -19.30 10.68
C GLY A 159 -2.95 -18.77 10.07
N VAL A 160 -3.88 -19.63 9.67
CA VAL A 160 -5.17 -19.25 9.08
C VAL A 160 -6.32 -19.82 9.89
N ALA A 161 -6.99 -18.95 10.64
CA ALA A 161 -8.14 -19.33 11.46
C ALA A 161 -9.40 -19.63 10.63
N CYS A 162 -10.25 -20.51 11.16
CA CYS A 162 -11.60 -20.81 10.69
C CYS A 162 -11.71 -21.31 9.25
N LYS A 163 -10.88 -22.29 8.91
CA LYS A 163 -11.05 -23.10 7.69
C LYS A 163 -12.25 -24.02 7.73
#